data_AF-A0A811M7A9-F1
#
_entry.id   AF-A0A811M7A9-F1
#
_cell.length_a   1.000
_cell.length_b   1.000
_cell.length_c   1.000
_cell.angle_alpha   90.00
_cell.angle_beta   90.00
_cell.angle_gamma   90.00
#
_symmetry.space_group_name_H-M   'P 1'
#
loop_
_entity.id
_entity.type
_entity.pdbx_description
1 polymer ?
#
loop_
_entity_poly.entity_id
_entity_poly.type
_entity_poly.pdbx_seq_one_letter_code
_entity_poly.pdbx_strand_id
1 'polypeptide(L)'
;MELRLRLLLLALICLHAPRWASAQQPEEATDLDHPFLAEAIQAFDHLRIRLGGSLQDRVVYDVGTESPCSPFTNVSNGLFGFSVGCLGMDRWDKLNDLFQRTGAIVTFGVNALYGRYNVRRSIWAGKWNSTNAYDFIKYTISKGYPVSSWEFGNELSGHGIGAKVDAKLYGKDVIEFKSILRQLYKAPLSQPLLLGPGGFFDQQWYSQLFETSGHGVVNALSHHVYNHGGGM
;
A
#
# COMPACT_ATOMS: atom_id res chain seq x y z
N MET A 1 26.46 13.40 21.88
CA MET A 1 25.36 12.41 21.84
C MET A 1 24.32 12.97 20.90
N GLU A 2 24.58 12.87 19.59
CA GLU A 2 23.73 13.45 18.56
C GLU A 2 22.43 12.67 18.44
N LEU A 3 21.31 13.37 18.64
CA LEU A 3 19.99 12.89 18.23
C LEU A 3 20.02 12.74 16.70
N ARG A 4 20.23 11.52 16.21
CA ARG A 4 19.91 11.17 14.82
C ARG A 4 18.40 11.23 14.66
N LEU A 5 17.89 12.40 14.30
CA LEU A 5 16.53 12.58 13.83
C LEU A 5 16.42 11.86 12.47
N ARG A 6 16.09 10.56 12.49
CA ARG A 6 15.71 9.84 11.27
C ARG A 6 14.36 10.40 10.81
N LEU A 7 14.40 11.43 9.98
CA LEU A 7 13.22 11.96 9.32
C LEU A 7 12.67 10.84 8.41
N LEU A 8 11.50 10.30 8.75
CA LEU A 8 10.73 9.46 7.81
C LEU A 8 10.17 10.41 6.74
N LEU A 9 10.89 10.60 5.64
CA LEU A 9 10.30 11.22 4.46
C LEU A 9 9.54 10.10 3.72
N LEU A 10 8.21 10.03 3.88
CA LEU A 10 7.37 9.24 2.97
C LEU A 10 7.44 9.92 1.59
N ALA A 11 8.39 9.51 0.76
CA ALA A 11 8.31 9.77 -0.66
C ALA A 11 7.14 8.93 -1.20
N LEU A 12 5.98 9.56 -1.41
CA LEU A 12 4.95 8.99 -2.27
C LEU A 12 5.51 8.96 -3.68
N ILE A 13 6.07 7.83 -4.10
CA ILE A 13 6.15 7.53 -5.53
C ILE A 13 4.70 7.19 -5.91
N CYS A 14 4.04 8.24 -6.41
CA CYS A 14 2.59 8.39 -6.43
C CYS A 14 1.85 7.23 -7.11
N LEU A 15 0.91 6.65 -6.35
CA LEU A 15 -0.45 6.36 -6.80
C LEU A 15 -1.42 7.50 -6.40
N HIS A 16 -0.90 8.71 -6.18
CA HIS A 16 -1.69 9.92 -5.94
C HIS A 16 -1.90 10.66 -7.25
N ALA A 17 -3.16 10.84 -7.66
CA ALA A 17 -3.53 11.76 -8.72
C ALA A 17 -3.85 13.14 -8.12
N PRO A 18 -3.06 14.19 -8.37
CA PRO A 18 -3.47 15.54 -8.02
C PRO A 18 -4.63 15.97 -8.93
N ARG A 19 -5.61 16.69 -8.36
CA ARG A 19 -6.82 17.20 -9.04
C ARG A 19 -6.55 18.10 -10.27
N TRP A 20 -5.30 18.37 -10.61
CA TRP A 20 -4.89 19.29 -11.68
C TRP A 20 -3.83 18.70 -12.64
N ALA A 21 -3.49 17.41 -12.54
CA ALA A 21 -2.64 16.77 -13.55
C ALA A 21 -3.51 16.33 -14.74
N SER A 22 -3.30 16.99 -15.87
CA SER A 22 -3.86 16.59 -17.16
C SER A 22 -3.38 15.20 -17.56
N ALA A 23 -4.32 14.30 -17.87
CA ALA A 23 -4.24 13.24 -18.88
C ALA A 23 -3.05 12.24 -18.89
N GLN A 24 -2.21 12.14 -17.87
CA GLN A 24 -1.23 11.05 -17.72
C GLN A 24 -1.68 10.04 -16.66
N GLN A 25 -1.57 8.74 -16.99
CA GLN A 25 -1.91 7.65 -16.09
C GLN A 25 -1.04 7.71 -14.82
N PRO A 26 -1.60 7.55 -13.61
CA PRO A 26 -0.85 7.66 -12.35
C PRO A 26 0.36 6.72 -12.25
N GLU A 27 0.30 5.57 -12.92
CA GLU A 27 1.35 4.55 -12.90
C GLU A 27 2.52 4.86 -13.85
N GLU A 28 2.26 5.51 -14.98
CA GLU A 28 3.23 5.89 -16.01
C GLU A 28 3.93 7.23 -15.74
N ALA A 29 3.43 8.03 -14.79
CA ALA A 29 3.86 9.42 -14.64
C ALA A 29 5.29 9.61 -14.09
N THR A 30 5.87 8.61 -13.41
CA THR A 30 7.22 8.73 -12.83
C THR A 30 8.26 8.06 -13.71
N ASP A 31 9.15 8.86 -14.28
CA ASP A 31 10.41 8.40 -14.88
C ASP A 31 11.36 7.92 -13.78
N LEU A 32 11.53 6.60 -13.68
CA LEU A 32 12.38 5.96 -12.67
C LEU A 32 13.86 5.94 -13.07
N ASP A 33 14.16 6.24 -14.34
CA ASP A 33 15.52 6.24 -14.88
C ASP A 33 16.16 7.63 -14.79
N HIS A 34 15.42 8.64 -14.30
CA HIS A 34 15.94 9.99 -14.11
C HIS A 34 17.06 10.01 -13.04
N PRO A 35 18.30 10.46 -13.36
CA PRO A 35 19.45 10.35 -12.46
C PRO A 35 19.25 11.09 -11.13
N PHE A 36 18.64 12.28 -11.16
CA PHE A 36 18.36 13.04 -9.92
C PHE A 36 17.42 12.33 -8.94
N LEU A 37 16.57 11.41 -9.40
CA LEU A 37 15.71 10.65 -8.48
C LEU A 37 16.54 9.69 -7.63
N ALA A 38 17.45 8.95 -8.26
CA ALA A 38 18.33 8.03 -7.55
C ALA A 38 19.27 8.76 -6.59
N GLU A 39 19.89 9.85 -7.04
CA GLU A 39 20.75 10.70 -6.21
C GLU A 39 19.99 11.29 -5.02
N ALA A 40 18.76 11.77 -5.23
CA ALA A 40 17.92 12.28 -4.16
C ALA A 40 17.60 11.20 -3.11
N ILE A 41 17.27 9.97 -3.52
CA ILE A 41 17.01 8.87 -2.58
C ILE A 41 18.28 8.53 -1.79
N GLN A 42 19.43 8.44 -2.46
CA GLN A 42 20.71 8.12 -1.84
C GLN A 42 21.15 9.19 -0.83
N ALA A 43 20.86 10.47 -1.07
CA ALA A 43 21.21 11.57 -0.18
C ALA A 43 20.60 11.45 1.23
N PHE A 44 19.51 10.69 1.38
CA PHE A 44 18.84 10.48 2.68
C PHE A 44 19.40 9.29 3.48
N ASP A 45 20.41 8.57 2.97
CA ASP A 45 21.10 7.44 3.64
C ASP A 45 20.11 6.43 4.30
N HIS A 46 19.60 5.50 3.49
CA HIS A 46 18.54 4.54 3.84
C HIS A 46 17.12 5.12 3.97
N LEU A 47 16.70 5.89 2.96
CA LEU A 47 15.33 6.41 2.88
C LEU A 47 14.28 5.29 2.91
N ARG A 48 13.26 5.43 3.78
CA ARG A 48 12.08 4.56 3.75
C ARG A 48 11.06 5.08 2.76
N ILE A 49 10.74 4.30 1.73
CA ILE A 49 9.77 4.65 0.69
C ILE A 49 8.51 3.81 0.89
N ARG A 50 7.34 4.47 0.98
CA ARG A 50 6.03 3.80 1.08
C ARG A 50 5.28 3.95 -0.24
N LEU A 51 5.09 2.82 -0.93
CA LEU A 51 4.30 2.72 -2.15
C LEU A 51 2.84 2.42 -1.77
N GLY A 52 1.93 3.34 -2.07
CA GLY A 52 0.52 3.22 -1.71
C GLY A 52 -0.25 4.50 -2.02
N GLY A 53 -1.31 4.76 -1.26
CA GLY A 53 -2.16 5.94 -1.43
C GLY A 53 -3.56 5.56 -1.90
N SER A 54 -4.36 6.52 -2.36
CA SER A 54 -5.78 6.30 -2.65
C SER A 54 -6.04 5.20 -3.69
N LEU A 55 -5.16 5.01 -4.69
CA LEU A 55 -5.33 3.95 -5.70
C LEU A 55 -4.80 2.58 -5.24
N GLN A 56 -4.17 2.48 -4.07
CA GLN A 56 -3.73 1.19 -3.50
C GLN A 56 -4.88 0.20 -3.39
N ASP A 57 -6.07 0.66 -3.00
CA ASP A 57 -7.26 -0.19 -2.88
C ASP A 57 -8.04 -0.35 -4.19
N ARG A 58 -7.42 0.04 -5.31
CA ARG A 58 -7.96 -0.05 -6.67
C ARG A 58 -7.02 -0.71 -7.66
N VAL A 59 -5.81 -1.08 -7.23
CA VAL A 59 -4.82 -1.74 -8.08
C VAL A 59 -4.99 -3.26 -8.06
N VAL A 60 -4.85 -3.89 -9.22
CA VAL A 60 -4.72 -5.33 -9.41
C VAL A 60 -3.31 -5.59 -9.91
N TYR A 61 -2.65 -6.60 -9.38
CA TYR A 61 -1.29 -6.95 -9.81
C TYR A 61 -1.36 -7.86 -11.03
N ASP A 62 -0.59 -7.53 -12.08
CA ASP A 62 -0.58 -8.25 -13.35
C ASP A 62 0.17 -9.60 -13.26
N VAL A 63 -0.34 -10.50 -12.45
CA VAL A 63 0.31 -11.77 -12.14
C VAL A 63 -0.72 -12.82 -11.72
N GLY A 64 -0.41 -14.08 -12.00
CA GLY A 64 -1.29 -15.20 -11.69
C GLY A 64 -2.55 -15.17 -12.56
N THR A 65 -3.72 -15.34 -11.94
CA THR A 65 -5.01 -15.41 -12.65
C THR A 65 -5.54 -14.07 -13.12
N GLU A 66 -4.97 -12.96 -12.63
CA GLU A 66 -5.42 -11.61 -12.93
C GLU A 66 -4.69 -10.97 -14.12
N SER A 67 -3.84 -11.76 -14.81
CA SER A 67 -3.08 -11.31 -15.96
C SER A 67 -3.72 -11.74 -17.30
N PRO A 68 -3.78 -10.88 -18.32
CA PRO A 68 -3.40 -9.46 -18.30
C PRO A 68 -4.48 -8.58 -17.65
N CYS A 69 -4.08 -7.57 -16.86
CA CYS A 69 -4.98 -6.52 -16.36
C CYS A 69 -4.93 -5.21 -17.15
N SER A 70 -5.95 -4.36 -16.98
CA SER A 70 -6.07 -3.05 -17.67
C SER A 70 -5.59 -1.89 -16.80
N PRO A 71 -4.88 -0.90 -17.37
CA PRO A 71 -4.35 0.23 -16.61
C PRO A 71 -5.47 1.15 -16.08
N PHE A 72 -5.11 2.03 -15.14
CA PHE A 72 -6.06 3.01 -14.59
C PHE A 72 -6.62 3.93 -15.68
N THR A 73 -7.93 4.17 -15.62
CA THR A 73 -8.63 5.16 -16.45
C THR A 73 -9.54 6.03 -15.59
N ASN A 74 -9.82 7.24 -16.06
CA ASN A 74 -10.75 8.14 -15.38
C ASN A 74 -12.20 7.65 -15.56
N VAL A 75 -12.92 7.52 -14.45
CA VAL A 75 -14.32 7.09 -14.44
C VAL A 75 -15.07 7.94 -13.40
N SER A 76 -16.10 8.67 -13.83
CA SER A 76 -16.82 9.65 -13.01
C SER A 76 -17.39 9.10 -11.71
N ASN A 77 -17.84 7.83 -11.72
CA ASN A 77 -18.41 7.14 -10.57
C ASN A 77 -17.42 6.13 -9.93
N GLY A 78 -16.15 6.15 -10.35
CA GLY A 78 -15.11 5.31 -9.77
C GLY A 78 -14.72 5.78 -8.36
N LEU A 79 -14.22 4.87 -7.52
CA LEU A 79 -13.63 5.27 -6.24
C LEU A 79 -12.43 6.19 -6.54
N PHE A 80 -12.47 7.39 -5.95
CA PHE A 80 -11.53 8.50 -6.24
C PHE A 80 -11.51 8.98 -7.70
N GLY A 81 -12.53 8.64 -8.49
CA GLY A 81 -12.62 9.03 -9.90
C GLY A 81 -11.88 8.09 -10.87
N PHE A 82 -11.47 6.90 -10.42
CA PHE A 82 -10.69 5.96 -11.21
C PHE A 82 -11.35 4.58 -11.35
N SER A 83 -11.07 3.92 -12.47
CA SER A 83 -11.34 2.49 -12.66
C SER A 83 -10.54 1.62 -11.67
N VAL A 84 -10.76 0.31 -11.72
CA VAL A 84 -9.70 -0.61 -11.30
C VAL A 84 -8.54 -0.43 -12.27
N GLY A 85 -7.32 -0.42 -11.76
CA GLY A 85 -6.11 -0.33 -12.56
C GLY A 85 -5.17 -1.48 -12.30
N CYS A 86 -4.10 -1.52 -13.06
CA CYS A 86 -3.13 -2.60 -13.06
C CYS A 86 -1.84 -2.12 -12.39
N LEU A 87 -1.04 -3.04 -11.86
CA LEU A 87 0.38 -2.86 -11.65
C LEU A 87 1.10 -3.91 -12.48
N GLY A 88 1.71 -3.50 -13.59
CA GLY A 88 2.47 -4.39 -14.46
C GLY A 88 3.72 -4.92 -13.76
N MET A 89 4.05 -6.21 -13.95
CA MET A 89 5.27 -6.77 -13.33
C MET A 89 6.55 -6.11 -13.86
N ASP A 90 6.58 -5.67 -15.12
CA ASP A 90 7.70 -4.89 -15.66
C ASP A 90 7.88 -3.55 -14.91
N ARG A 91 6.79 -2.91 -14.48
CA ARG A 91 6.85 -1.69 -13.67
C ARG A 91 7.34 -1.99 -12.26
N TRP A 92 6.88 -3.10 -11.68
CA TRP A 92 7.35 -3.56 -10.37
C TRP A 92 8.85 -3.91 -10.39
N ASP A 93 9.33 -4.55 -11.44
CA ASP A 93 10.75 -4.87 -11.65
C ASP A 93 11.60 -3.59 -11.68
N LYS A 94 11.20 -2.59 -12.50
CA LYS A 94 11.90 -1.30 -12.58
C LYS A 94 11.93 -0.54 -11.25
N LEU A 95 10.84 -0.57 -10.49
CA LEU A 95 10.80 0.02 -9.15
C LEU A 95 11.83 -0.64 -8.23
N ASN A 96 11.92 -1.98 -8.25
CA ASN A 96 12.87 -2.71 -7.42
C ASN A 96 14.32 -2.51 -7.85
N ASP A 97 14.60 -2.33 -9.15
CA ASP A 97 15.92 -1.96 -9.63
C ASP A 97 16.37 -0.59 -9.09
N LEU A 98 15.43 0.38 -8.99
CA LEU A 98 15.69 1.67 -8.34
C LEU A 98 15.93 1.49 -6.83
N PHE A 99 15.12 0.70 -6.14
CA PHE A 99 15.26 0.52 -4.69
C PHE A 99 16.58 -0.17 -4.32
N GLN A 100 16.97 -1.20 -5.06
CA GLN A 100 18.21 -1.93 -4.83
C GLN A 100 19.44 -1.06 -5.11
N ARG A 101 19.46 -0.30 -6.21
CA ARG A 101 20.61 0.59 -6.52
C ARG A 101 20.74 1.76 -5.54
N THR A 102 19.64 2.19 -4.93
CA THR A 102 19.62 3.32 -3.99
C THR A 102 19.71 2.91 -2.52
N GLY A 103 19.53 1.63 -2.19
CA GLY A 103 19.50 1.13 -0.81
C GLY A 103 18.24 1.57 -0.04
N ALA A 104 17.15 1.90 -0.75
CA ALA A 104 15.90 2.33 -0.15
C ALA A 104 15.23 1.20 0.63
N ILE A 105 14.59 1.56 1.75
CA ILE A 105 13.84 0.62 2.59
C ILE A 105 12.36 0.67 2.16
N VAL A 106 11.86 -0.41 1.57
CA VAL A 106 10.54 -0.40 0.93
C VAL A 106 9.43 -0.85 1.87
N THR A 107 8.35 -0.07 1.89
CA THR A 107 7.03 -0.46 2.39
C THR A 107 6.05 -0.50 1.21
N PHE A 108 5.38 -1.63 0.97
CA PHE A 108 4.39 -1.73 -0.10
C PHE A 108 2.98 -1.93 0.47
N GLY A 109 2.04 -1.10 0.02
CA GLY A 109 0.64 -1.16 0.40
C GLY A 109 -0.16 -2.11 -0.48
N VAL A 110 -0.86 -3.06 0.15
CA VAL A 110 -1.67 -4.08 -0.53
C VAL A 110 -3.12 -3.62 -0.65
N ASN A 111 -3.75 -3.89 -1.81
CA ASN A 111 -5.17 -3.69 -2.04
C ASN A 111 -6.03 -4.52 -1.07
N ALA A 112 -6.64 -3.87 -0.08
CA ALA A 112 -7.50 -4.49 0.91
C ALA A 112 -8.98 -4.51 0.51
N LEU A 113 -9.36 -3.91 -0.63
CA LEU A 113 -10.71 -3.95 -1.19
C LEU A 113 -10.89 -5.00 -2.30
N TYR A 114 -9.83 -5.67 -2.74
CA TYR A 114 -9.93 -6.71 -3.77
C TYR A 114 -10.90 -7.83 -3.34
N GLY A 115 -11.88 -8.15 -4.22
CA GLY A 115 -12.96 -9.09 -3.96
C GLY A 115 -14.12 -8.58 -3.09
N ARG A 116 -14.02 -7.36 -2.53
CA ARG A 116 -15.11 -6.74 -1.76
C ARG A 116 -16.10 -6.02 -2.66
N TYR A 117 -17.27 -5.72 -2.09
CA TYR A 117 -18.31 -4.96 -2.77
C TYR A 117 -18.80 -3.78 -1.91
N ASN A 118 -19.18 -2.71 -2.59
CA ASN A 118 -19.78 -1.55 -1.94
C ASN A 118 -21.23 -1.85 -1.57
N VAL A 119 -21.57 -1.73 -0.28
CA VAL A 119 -22.92 -1.98 0.22
C VAL A 119 -23.75 -0.71 0.17
N ARG A 120 -23.18 0.39 0.66
CA ARG A 120 -23.85 1.69 0.75
C ARG A 120 -22.84 2.80 0.94
N ARG A 121 -22.93 3.85 0.12
CA ARG A 121 -22.05 5.03 0.19
C ARG A 121 -20.58 4.61 0.16
N SER A 122 -19.84 4.81 1.25
CA SER A 122 -18.43 4.45 1.37
C SER A 122 -18.22 3.11 2.10
N ILE A 123 -19.27 2.37 2.46
CA ILE A 123 -19.15 1.15 3.27
C ILE A 123 -18.93 -0.05 2.35
N TRP A 124 -17.83 -0.75 2.55
CA TRP A 124 -17.46 -1.96 1.83
C TRP A 124 -17.57 -3.20 2.73
N ALA A 125 -18.12 -4.27 2.16
CA ALA A 125 -18.28 -5.55 2.84
C ALA A 125 -17.84 -6.71 1.92
N GLY A 126 -17.99 -7.93 2.41
CA GLY A 126 -17.48 -9.13 1.77
C GLY A 126 -16.07 -9.46 2.25
N LYS A 127 -15.73 -10.75 2.14
CA LYS A 127 -14.40 -11.26 2.50
C LYS A 127 -13.36 -10.70 1.53
N TRP A 128 -12.19 -10.32 2.03
CA TRP A 128 -11.07 -10.00 1.16
C TRP A 128 -10.65 -11.23 0.35
N ASN A 129 -10.50 -11.07 -0.97
CA ASN A 129 -9.92 -12.12 -1.80
C ASN A 129 -8.40 -11.96 -1.82
N SER A 130 -7.69 -12.91 -1.22
CA SER A 130 -6.23 -12.81 -1.03
C SER A 130 -5.41 -13.33 -2.22
N THR A 131 -6.04 -13.95 -3.24
CA THR A 131 -5.34 -14.62 -4.35
C THR A 131 -4.39 -13.69 -5.11
N ASN A 132 -4.85 -12.49 -5.50
CA ASN A 132 -4.01 -11.58 -6.28
C ASN A 132 -2.81 -11.07 -5.46
N ALA A 133 -3.01 -10.76 -4.18
CA ALA A 133 -1.92 -10.37 -3.28
C ALA A 133 -0.94 -11.53 -3.01
N TYR A 134 -1.46 -12.76 -2.89
CA TYR A 134 -0.64 -13.96 -2.74
C TYR A 134 0.30 -14.15 -3.92
N ASP A 135 -0.22 -14.08 -5.16
CA ASP A 135 0.59 -14.25 -6.37
C ASP A 135 1.61 -13.12 -6.54
N PHE A 136 1.23 -11.88 -6.21
CA PHE A 136 2.15 -10.74 -6.21
C PHE A 136 3.31 -10.86 -5.22
N ILE A 137 3.02 -11.28 -3.99
CA ILE A 137 4.07 -11.50 -2.98
C ILE A 137 4.96 -12.67 -3.38
N LYS A 138 4.37 -13.75 -3.92
CA LYS A 138 5.12 -14.90 -4.41
C LYS A 138 6.07 -14.51 -5.55
N TYR A 139 5.62 -13.67 -6.49
CA TYR A 139 6.46 -13.11 -7.54
C TYR A 139 7.59 -12.24 -6.96
N THR A 140 7.25 -11.34 -6.04
CA THR A 140 8.23 -10.47 -5.38
C THR A 140 9.34 -11.29 -4.70
N ILE A 141 8.98 -12.37 -4.00
CA ILE A 141 9.93 -13.28 -3.36
C ILE A 141 10.75 -14.06 -4.39
N SER A 142 10.15 -14.55 -5.48
CA SER A 142 10.87 -15.34 -6.49
C SER A 142 11.95 -14.52 -7.21
N LYS A 143 11.74 -13.21 -7.31
CA LYS A 143 12.70 -12.25 -7.86
C LYS A 143 13.79 -11.81 -6.87
N GLY A 144 13.66 -12.19 -5.60
CA GLY A 144 14.59 -11.76 -4.54
C GLY A 144 14.44 -10.30 -4.14
N TYR A 145 13.29 -9.68 -4.42
CA TYR A 145 13.09 -8.26 -4.18
C TYR A 145 12.90 -7.94 -2.70
N PRO A 146 13.68 -6.98 -2.15
CA PRO A 146 13.61 -6.66 -0.73
C PRO A 146 12.40 -5.78 -0.43
N VAL A 147 11.42 -6.33 0.29
CA VAL A 147 10.32 -5.56 0.90
C VAL A 147 10.46 -5.64 2.41
N SER A 148 10.73 -4.51 3.07
CA SER A 148 10.90 -4.46 4.53
C SER A 148 9.58 -4.61 5.28
N SER A 149 8.49 -4.16 4.65
CA SER A 149 7.17 -4.22 5.28
C SER A 149 6.04 -4.16 4.24
N TRP A 150 4.93 -4.82 4.57
CA TRP A 150 3.68 -4.74 3.83
C TRP A 150 2.67 -3.96 4.65
N GLU A 151 1.94 -3.05 4.03
CA GLU A 151 0.83 -2.33 4.66
C GLU A 151 -0.50 -2.84 4.08
N PHE A 152 -1.50 -3.10 4.93
CA PHE A 152 -2.79 -3.59 4.46
C PHE A 152 -3.76 -2.42 4.27
N GLY A 153 -4.20 -2.15 3.04
CA GLY A 153 -5.15 -1.07 2.74
C GLY A 153 -4.65 0.36 2.98
N ASN A 154 -5.45 1.34 2.55
CA ASN A 154 -5.18 2.76 2.70
C ASN A 154 -6.46 3.51 3.11
N GLU A 155 -6.43 4.18 4.27
CA GLU A 155 -7.50 5.04 4.77
C GLU A 155 -8.89 4.39 4.88
N LEU A 156 -8.94 3.07 5.11
CA LEU A 156 -10.18 2.30 5.27
C LEU A 156 -10.76 2.35 6.70
N SER A 157 -10.04 2.94 7.66
CA SER A 157 -10.41 3.00 9.07
C SER A 157 -11.41 4.11 9.38
N GLY A 158 -12.32 3.87 10.33
CA GLY A 158 -13.19 4.88 10.96
C GLY A 158 -13.83 5.89 9.99
N HIS A 159 -13.34 7.12 10.02
CA HIS A 159 -13.83 8.22 9.19
C HIS A 159 -13.28 8.25 7.74
N GLY A 160 -12.71 7.13 7.26
CA GLY A 160 -12.07 6.96 5.95
C GLY A 160 -12.72 7.68 4.76
N ILE A 161 -11.87 8.15 3.86
CA ILE A 161 -12.26 8.94 2.69
C ILE A 161 -12.61 7.99 1.55
N GLY A 162 -13.85 8.04 1.05
CA GLY A 162 -14.30 7.27 -0.11
C GLY A 162 -14.64 5.80 0.18
N ALA A 163 -13.83 5.09 0.99
CA ALA A 163 -14.06 3.69 1.35
C ALA A 163 -13.79 3.42 2.84
N LYS A 164 -14.58 2.51 3.43
CA LYS A 164 -14.55 2.12 4.83
C LYS A 164 -14.83 0.65 4.98
N VAL A 165 -14.06 -0.02 5.83
CA VAL A 165 -14.26 -1.42 6.21
C VAL A 165 -14.46 -1.50 7.72
N ASP A 166 -15.39 -2.35 8.15
CA ASP A 166 -15.60 -2.64 9.57
C ASP A 166 -14.31 -3.17 10.22
N ALA A 167 -13.98 -2.69 11.43
CA ALA A 167 -12.72 -3.01 12.10
C ALA A 167 -12.57 -4.52 12.40
N LYS A 168 -13.66 -5.23 12.71
CA LYS A 168 -13.62 -6.67 12.97
C LYS A 168 -13.41 -7.45 11.68
N LEU A 169 -14.07 -7.04 10.60
CA LEU A 169 -13.84 -7.64 9.29
C LEU A 169 -12.39 -7.42 8.84
N TYR A 170 -11.93 -6.18 8.88
CA TYR A 170 -10.55 -5.81 8.58
C TYR A 170 -9.54 -6.59 9.44
N GLY A 171 -9.77 -6.71 10.75
CA GLY A 171 -8.88 -7.45 11.64
C GLY A 171 -8.75 -8.94 11.30
N LYS A 172 -9.85 -9.59 10.87
CA LYS A 172 -9.82 -10.97 10.37
C LYS A 172 -9.01 -11.09 9.08
N ASP A 173 -9.16 -10.14 8.17
CA ASP A 173 -8.44 -10.14 6.90
C ASP A 173 -6.93 -9.91 7.10
N VAL A 174 -6.54 -9.10 8.10
CA VAL A 174 -5.14 -8.92 8.50
C VAL A 174 -4.53 -10.19 9.10
N ILE A 175 -5.30 -10.99 9.85
CA ILE A 175 -4.84 -12.32 10.32
C ILE A 175 -4.56 -13.22 9.12
N GLU A 176 -5.48 -13.29 8.15
CA GLU A 176 -5.29 -14.07 6.92
C GLU A 176 -4.04 -13.60 6.18
N PHE A 177 -3.84 -12.28 6.06
CA PHE A 177 -2.68 -11.73 5.40
C PHE A 177 -1.36 -12.07 6.12
N LYS A 178 -1.33 -12.00 7.46
CA LYS A 178 -0.17 -12.43 8.25
C LYS A 178 0.15 -13.91 8.04
N SER A 179 -0.87 -14.75 7.92
CA SER A 179 -0.71 -16.18 7.63
C SER A 179 -0.03 -16.41 6.28
N ILE A 180 -0.47 -15.68 5.24
CA ILE A 180 0.14 -15.72 3.91
C ILE A 180 1.61 -15.31 3.95
N LEU A 181 1.93 -14.21 4.64
CA LEU A 181 3.32 -13.77 4.80
C LEU A 181 4.16 -14.84 5.51
N ARG A 182 3.64 -15.49 6.56
CA ARG A 182 4.35 -16.58 7.24
C ARG A 182 4.55 -17.80 6.36
N GLN A 183 3.59 -18.12 5.51
CA GLN A 183 3.66 -19.24 4.59
C GLN A 183 4.70 -19.01 3.48
N LEU A 184 4.72 -17.81 2.89
CA LEU A 184 5.57 -17.49 1.76
C LEU A 184 7.02 -17.17 2.18
N TYR A 185 7.21 -16.42 3.26
CA TYR A 185 8.52 -16.11 3.82
C TYR A 185 8.97 -17.20 4.80
N LYS A 186 9.60 -18.25 4.25
CA LYS A 186 10.01 -19.46 4.98
C LYS A 186 11.05 -19.23 6.07
N ALA A 187 11.92 -18.23 5.93
CA ALA A 187 12.93 -17.92 6.94
C ALA A 187 12.41 -16.82 7.90
N PRO A 188 12.37 -17.07 9.23
CA PRO A 188 11.83 -16.10 10.18
C PRO A 188 12.54 -14.75 10.15
N LEU A 189 13.86 -14.74 9.93
CA LEU A 189 14.67 -13.51 9.88
C LEU A 189 14.44 -12.68 8.61
N SER A 190 13.84 -13.25 7.56
CA SER A 190 13.48 -12.52 6.34
C SER A 190 12.01 -12.10 6.31
N GLN A 191 11.25 -12.33 7.40
CA GLN A 191 9.83 -11.96 7.40
C GLN A 191 9.66 -10.44 7.46
N PRO A 192 8.92 -9.85 6.50
CA PRO A 192 8.60 -8.44 6.51
C PRO A 192 7.64 -8.10 7.66
N LEU A 193 7.69 -6.84 8.10
CA LEU A 193 6.71 -6.32 9.05
C LEU A 193 5.35 -6.16 8.38
N LEU A 194 4.27 -6.41 9.12
CA LEU A 194 2.90 -6.11 8.70
C LEU A 194 2.43 -4.83 9.37
N LEU A 195 2.09 -3.81 8.59
CA LEU A 195 1.62 -2.50 9.02
C LEU A 195 0.14 -2.30 8.71
N GLY A 196 -0.50 -1.39 9.45
CA GLY A 196 -1.85 -0.93 9.15
C GLY A 196 -2.43 -0.08 10.28
N PRO A 197 -3.60 0.54 10.10
CA PRO A 197 -4.43 0.50 8.89
C PRO A 197 -4.13 1.60 7.86
N GLY A 198 -3.07 2.41 8.06
CA GLY A 198 -2.72 3.48 7.13
C GLY A 198 -3.86 4.49 6.93
N GLY A 199 -4.60 4.79 8.00
CA GLY A 199 -5.79 5.63 7.94
C GLY A 199 -5.82 6.75 8.96
N PHE A 200 -6.94 7.46 9.05
CA PHE A 200 -7.13 8.47 10.09
C PHE A 200 -7.29 7.79 11.44
N PHE A 201 -6.64 8.34 12.46
CA PHE A 201 -6.74 7.80 13.81
C PHE A 201 -8.17 7.88 14.31
N ASP A 202 -8.73 6.72 14.65
CA ASP A 202 -10.02 6.56 15.27
C ASP A 202 -9.86 5.55 16.40
N GLN A 203 -9.95 6.03 17.64
CA GLN A 203 -9.59 5.24 18.82
C GLN A 203 -10.38 3.93 18.89
N GLN A 204 -11.69 3.98 18.66
CA GLN A 204 -12.55 2.80 18.74
C GLN A 204 -12.23 1.79 17.63
N TRP A 205 -12.04 2.29 16.41
CA TRP A 205 -11.70 1.43 15.27
C TRP A 205 -10.33 0.74 15.47
N TYR A 206 -9.32 1.49 15.94
CA TYR A 206 -7.97 0.95 16.18
C TYR A 206 -7.96 -0.04 17.36
N SER A 207 -8.67 0.25 18.45
CA SER A 207 -8.85 -0.70 19.56
C SER A 207 -9.49 -2.00 19.07
N GLN A 208 -10.55 -1.90 18.26
CA GLN A 208 -11.24 -3.08 17.75
C GLN A 208 -10.38 -3.90 16.78
N LEU A 209 -9.53 -3.24 15.98
CA LEU A 209 -8.52 -3.91 15.16
C LEU A 209 -7.62 -4.78 16.05
N PHE A 210 -7.03 -4.22 17.11
CA PHE A 210 -6.14 -4.97 17.99
C PHE A 210 -6.82 -6.14 18.71
N GLU A 211 -8.00 -5.90 19.26
CA GLU A 211 -8.80 -6.94 19.92
C GLU A 211 -9.09 -8.10 18.96
N THR A 212 -9.37 -7.79 17.69
CA THR A 212 -9.70 -8.80 16.69
C THR A 212 -8.48 -9.50 16.14
N SER A 213 -7.42 -8.77 15.78
CA SER A 213 -6.22 -9.34 15.16
C SER A 213 -5.37 -10.12 16.15
N GLY A 214 -5.40 -9.73 17.43
CA GLY A 214 -4.57 -10.32 18.47
C GLY A 214 -3.10 -9.93 18.39
N HIS A 215 -2.34 -10.39 19.38
CA HIS A 215 -0.94 -10.03 19.58
C HIS A 215 -0.03 -10.58 18.48
N GLY A 216 0.91 -9.75 18.01
CA GLY A 216 1.95 -10.16 17.05
C GLY A 216 1.50 -10.33 15.60
N VAL A 217 0.25 -9.96 15.28
CA VAL A 217 -0.26 -9.96 13.91
C VAL A 217 0.14 -8.67 13.20
N VAL A 218 -0.30 -7.50 13.70
CA VAL A 218 0.15 -6.18 13.23
C VAL A 218 1.43 -5.82 13.99
N ASN A 219 2.51 -5.58 13.25
CA ASN A 219 3.83 -5.27 13.80
C ASN A 219 3.97 -3.79 14.20
N ALA A 220 3.31 -2.88 13.48
CA ALA A 220 3.27 -1.47 13.82
C ALA A 220 1.97 -0.83 13.29
N LEU A 221 1.45 0.12 14.06
CA LEU A 221 0.33 0.93 13.61
C LEU A 221 0.81 2.05 12.70
N SER A 222 0.09 2.25 11.60
CA SER A 222 0.24 3.40 10.73
C SER A 222 -1.02 4.26 10.73
N HIS A 223 -0.84 5.57 10.70
CA HIS A 223 -1.91 6.54 10.55
C HIS A 223 -1.44 7.74 9.74
N HIS A 224 -2.36 8.41 9.06
CA HIS A 224 -2.07 9.61 8.29
C HIS A 224 -2.46 10.85 9.09
N VAL A 225 -1.60 11.87 9.01
CA VAL A 225 -1.81 13.19 9.63
C VAL A 225 -1.63 14.23 8.53
N TYR A 226 -2.70 14.96 8.25
CA TYR A 226 -2.67 16.09 7.32
C TYR A 226 -2.98 17.34 8.10
N ASN A 227 -1.95 18.16 8.35
CA ASN A 227 -2.14 19.51 8.83
C ASN A 227 -2.72 20.34 7.68
N HIS A 228 -4.04 20.35 7.57
CA HIS A 228 -4.71 21.39 6.80
C HIS A 228 -4.46 22.67 7.59
N GLY A 229 -3.51 23.49 7.14
CA GLY A 229 -3.37 24.85 7.67
C GLY A 229 -4.73 25.55 7.61
N GLY A 230 -4.98 26.50 8.52
CA GLY A 230 -6.22 27.27 8.55
C GLY A 230 -6.44 27.97 7.20
N GLY A 231 -7.18 27.32 6.32
CA GLY A 231 -7.36 27.69 4.92
C GLY A 231 -8.84 27.79 4.62
N MET A 232 -9.41 28.91 5.07
CA MET A 232 -10.74 29.48 4.84
C MET A 232 -11.95 28.77 5.47
#